data_AF-A0A410G292-F1
#
_entry.id   AF-A0A410G292-F1
#
_cell.length_a   1.000
_cell.length_b   1.000
_cell.length_c   1.000
_cell.angle_alpha   90.00
_cell.angle_beta   90.00
_cell.angle_gamma   90.00
#
_symmetry.space_group_name_H-M   'P 1'
#
loop_
_entity.id
_entity.type
_entity.pdbx_description
1 polymer ?
#
loop_
_entity_poly.entity_id
_entity_poly.type
_entity_poly.pdbx_seq_one_letter_code
_entity_poly.pdbx_strand_id
1 'polypeptide(L)' 'MSQSKKQSLLEAITNTAVGFGISLLSIFIILPVLGIESTASKNVVITLYFTVISIVRGYVLRRVFNRIRR' A
#
# COMPACT_ATOMS: atom_id res chain seq x y z
N MET A 1 24.36 10.92 2.45
CA MET A 1 24.04 10.30 1.15
C MET A 1 22.57 10.54 0.86
N SER A 2 22.24 11.42 -0.09
CA SER A 2 20.85 11.68 -0.46
C SER A 2 20.40 10.64 -1.47
N GLN A 3 19.38 9.86 -1.12
CA GLN A 3 18.73 8.93 -2.05
C GLN A 3 18.23 9.73 -3.28
N SER A 4 18.49 9.24 -4.49
CA SER A 4 18.03 9.92 -5.70
C SER A 4 16.50 9.89 -5.77
N LYS A 5 15.87 10.93 -6.36
CA LYS A 5 14.40 10.99 -6.51
C LYS A 5 13.83 9.76 -7.20
N LYS A 6 14.57 9.19 -8.16
CA LYS A 6 14.20 7.97 -8.89
C LYS A 6 14.25 6.72 -7.99
N GLN A 7 15.27 6.57 -7.16
CA GLN A 7 15.34 5.47 -6.18
C GLN A 7 14.23 5.55 -5.14
N SER A 8 13.93 6.75 -4.64
CA SER A 8 12.86 6.93 -3.65
C SER A 8 11.49 6.56 -4.24
N LEU A 9 11.25 6.91 -5.51
CA LEU A 9 10.04 6.54 -6.23
C LEU A 9 9.95 5.02 -6.45
N LEU A 10 11.03 4.39 -6.91
CA LEU A 10 11.06 2.94 -7.11
C LEU A 10 10.81 2.18 -5.81
N GLU A 11 11.45 2.60 -4.71
CA GLU A 11 11.24 2.02 -3.38
C GLU A 11 9.79 2.17 -2.92
N ALA A 12 9.16 3.31 -3.18
CA ALA A 12 7.74 3.52 -2.85
C ALA A 12 6.84 2.58 -3.68
N ILE A 13 7.10 2.45 -4.99
CA ILE A 13 6.33 1.57 -5.88
C ILE A 13 6.48 0.12 -5.46
N THR A 14 7.71 -0.35 -5.20
CA THR A 14 7.96 -1.75 -4.79
C THR A 14 7.29 -2.07 -3.45
N ASN A 15 7.46 -1.23 -2.44
CA ASN A 15 6.79 -1.42 -1.15
C ASN A 15 5.27 -1.45 -1.28
N THR A 16 4.72 -0.60 -2.15
CA THR A 16 3.29 -0.54 -2.42
C THR A 16 2.80 -1.81 -3.14
N ALA A 17 3.52 -2.27 -4.17
CA ALA A 17 3.14 -3.45 -4.94
C ALA A 17 3.15 -4.72 -4.06
N VAL A 18 4.18 -4.86 -3.21
CA VAL A 18 4.26 -5.96 -2.23
C VAL A 18 3.11 -5.86 -1.22
N GLY A 19 2.85 -4.66 -0.68
CA GLY A 19 1.73 -4.43 0.23
C GLY A 19 0.36 -4.73 -0.40
N PHE A 20 0.15 -4.36 -1.66
CA PHE A 20 -1.06 -4.68 -2.43
C PHE A 20 -1.22 -6.20 -2.56
N GLY A 21 -0.17 -6.91 -2.99
CA GLY A 21 -0.21 -8.36 -3.18
C GLY A 21 -0.56 -9.11 -1.90
N ILE A 22 0.10 -8.76 -0.79
CA ILE A 22 -0.19 -9.35 0.53
C ILE A 22 -1.61 -9.04 0.98
N SER A 23 -2.06 -7.79 0.79
CA SER A 23 -3.41 -7.37 1.20
C SER A 23 -4.49 -8.09 0.39
N LEU A 24 -4.30 -8.26 -0.92
CA LEU A 24 -5.25 -8.97 -1.78
C LEU A 24 -5.38 -10.43 -1.35
N LEU A 25 -4.25 -11.12 -1.18
CA LEU A 25 -4.22 -12.50 -0.71
C LEU A 25 -4.89 -12.64 0.66
N SER A 26 -4.61 -11.72 1.58
CA SER A 26 -5.20 -11.73 2.92
C SER A 26 -6.73 -11.58 2.88
N ILE A 27 -7.25 -10.68 2.04
CA ILE A 27 -8.70 -10.47 1.90
C ILE A 27 -9.37 -11.71 1.30
N PHE A 28 -8.75 -12.33 0.30
CA PHE A 28 -9.24 -13.58 -0.29
C PHE A 28 -9.34 -14.73 0.73
N ILE A 29 -8.46 -14.75 1.74
CA ILE A 29 -8.41 -15.80 2.77
C ILE A 29 -9.28 -15.46 3.99
N ILE A 30 -9.16 -14.24 4.52
CA ILE A 30 -9.80 -13.83 5.78
C ILE A 30 -11.29 -13.60 5.60
N LEU A 31 -11.76 -13.00 4.50
CA LEU A 31 -13.20 -12.74 4.33
C LEU A 31 -14.05 -14.03 4.35
N PRO A 32 -13.69 -15.11 3.63
CA PRO A 32 -14.39 -16.38 3.74
C PRO A 32 -14.33 -16.98 5.14
N VAL A 33 -13.18 -16.88 5.83
CA VAL A 33 -13.02 -17.38 7.20
C VAL A 33 -13.95 -16.66 8.18
N LEU A 34 -14.23 -15.37 7.93
CA LEU A 34 -15.18 -14.57 8.71
C LEU A 34 -16.64 -14.76 8.27
N GLY A 35 -16.94 -15.66 7.33
CA GLY A 35 -18.28 -15.91 6.82
C GLY A 35 -18.80 -14.81 5.88
N ILE A 36 -17.93 -13.93 5.40
CA ILE A 36 -18.27 -12.88 4.43
C ILE A 36 -18.00 -13.42 3.03
N GLU A 37 -19.03 -13.37 2.17
CA GLU A 37 -18.87 -13.79 0.77
C GLU A 37 -17.81 -12.94 0.04
N SER A 38 -16.69 -13.60 -0.21
CA SER A 38 -15.52 -13.06 -0.88
C SER A 38 -15.69 -13.19 -2.39
N THR A 39 -15.93 -12.07 -3.06
CA THR A 39 -15.98 -12.00 -4.52
C THR A 39 -14.71 -11.32 -5.03
N ALA A 40 -14.12 -11.81 -6.12
CA ALA A 40 -12.89 -11.24 -6.68
C ALA A 40 -12.98 -9.72 -6.93
N SER A 41 -14.14 -9.23 -7.39
CA SER A 41 -14.41 -7.80 -7.58
C SER A 41 -14.34 -7.00 -6.28
N LYS A 42 -14.99 -7.47 -5.20
CA LYS A 42 -14.97 -6.82 -3.88
C LYS A 42 -13.55 -6.78 -3.31
N ASN A 43 -12.81 -7.88 -3.43
CA ASN A 43 -11.45 -7.97 -2.92
C ASN A 43 -10.51 -6.99 -3.63
N VAL A 44 -10.59 -6.93 -4.95
CA VAL A 44 -9.79 -5.98 -5.74
C VAL A 44 -10.09 -4.53 -5.35
N VAL A 45 -11.36 -4.16 -5.19
CA VAL A 45 -11.75 -2.79 -4.76
C VAL A 45 -11.18 -2.46 -3.38
N ILE A 46 -11.33 -3.36 -2.41
CA ILE A 46 -10.82 -3.16 -1.04
C ILE A 46 -9.29 -3.04 -1.05
N THR A 47 -8.60 -3.94 -1.75
CA THR A 47 -7.14 -3.90 -1.85
C THR A 47 -6.67 -2.62 -2.52
N LEU A 48 -7.31 -2.20 -3.61
CA LEU A 48 -6.94 -0.98 -4.33
C LEU A 48 -7.11 0.25 -3.42
N TYR A 49 -8.22 0.32 -2.69
CA TYR A 49 -8.48 1.40 -1.72
C TYR A 49 -7.39 1.50 -0.65
N PHE A 50 -7.08 0.39 0.03
CA PHE A 50 -6.02 0.38 1.05
C PHE A 50 -4.62 0.62 0.48
N THR A 51 -4.40 0.23 -0.77
CA THR A 51 -3.13 0.49 -1.47
C THR A 51 -2.94 1.97 -1.75
N VAL A 52 -3.97 2.65 -2.25
CA VAL A 52 -3.96 4.11 -2.41
C VAL A 52 -3.68 4.79 -1.08
N ILE A 53 -4.35 4.39 0.00
CA ILE A 53 -4.10 4.92 1.36
C ILE A 53 -2.63 4.69 1.77
N SER A 54 -2.08 3.51 1.54
CA SER A 54 -0.70 3.17 1.90
C SER A 54 0.32 4.05 1.18
N ILE A 55 0.14 4.27 -0.13
CA ILE A 55 0.97 5.18 -0.94
C ILE A 55 0.90 6.60 -0.38
N VAL A 56 -0.33 7.12 -0.21
CA VAL A 56 -0.57 8.50 0.25
C VAL A 56 0.09 8.71 1.60
N ARG A 57 -0.12 7.80 2.56
CA ARG A 57 0.52 7.85 3.88
C ARG A 57 2.04 7.85 3.78
N GLY A 58 2.63 6.94 2.99
CA GLY A 58 4.08 6.86 2.80
C GLY A 58 4.68 8.13 2.21
N TYR A 59 4.01 8.72 1.21
CA TYR A 59 4.41 10.00 0.62
C TYR A 59 4.31 11.16 1.60
N VAL A 60 3.18 11.28 2.31
CA VAL A 60 2.93 12.33 3.30
C VAL A 60 3.98 12.26 4.41
N LEU A 61 4.25 11.08 4.98
CA LEU A 61 5.27 10.90 6.01
C LEU A 61 6.66 11.30 5.50
N ARG A 62 7.09 10.82 4.32
CA ARG A 62 8.36 11.27 3.72
C ARG A 62 8.43 12.78 3.57
N ARG A 63 7.34 13.43 3.14
CA ARG A 63 7.28 14.89 2.96
C ARG A 63 7.32 15.65 4.28
N VAL A 64 6.67 15.13 5.32
CA VAL A 64 6.67 15.71 6.67
C VAL A 64 8.05 15.57 7.32
N PHE A 65 8.66 14.38 7.32
CA PHE A 65 10.01 14.18 7.87
C PHE A 65 11.06 15.02 7.14
N ASN A 66 10.97 15.16 5.82
CA ASN A 66 11.86 16.06 5.06
C ASN A 66 11.67 17.55 5.40
N ARG A 67 10.49 17.96 5.90
CA ARG A 67 10.25 19.33 6.40
C ARG A 67 10.72 19.51 7.83
N ILE A 68 10.57 18.50 8.69
CA ILE A 68 10.99 18.55 10.10
C ILE A 68 12.51 18.48 10.24
N ARG A 69 13.19 17.77 9.34
CA ARG A 69 14.66 17.61 9.34
C ARG A 69 15.40 18.74 8.59
N ARG A 70 14.68 19.81 8.23
CA ARG A 70 15.22 21.11 7.77
C ARG A 70 15.04 22.12 8.89
#